data_AF-A0AAN4Z6F6-F1
#
_entry.id   AF-A0AAN4Z6F6-F1
#
_cell.length_a   1.000
_cell.length_b   1.000
_cell.length_c   1.000
_cell.angle_alpha   90.00
_cell.angle_beta   90.00
_cell.angle_gamma   90.00
#
_symmetry.space_group_name_H-M   'P 1'
#
loop_
_entity.id
_entity.type
_entity.pdbx_description
1 polymer ?
#
loop_
_entity_poly.entity_id
_entity_poly.type
_entity_poly.pdbx_seq_one_letter_code
_entity_poly.pdbx_strand_id
1 'polypeptide(L)'
;VGYKADCAFVYIQTQLCEFSLADWLKLDQNQSKNERERQRPRMKKWFKQIVSAVEHIHSNNINHRDLKVRFLRGPNNPINPGNILYMSNNSHDVLKLCDLGIATTRHYDDDKSVVSRTCSVGTPLYMSPEQRDFPFKYSSKSDVFSLGLILIELWMPMTGERVEIFGHYQSGSVFPFTNDGHID
;
A
#
# COMPACT_ATOMS: atom_id res chain seq x y z
N VAL A 1 -9.51 34.74 4.97
CA VAL A 1 -8.33 33.89 4.73
C VAL A 1 -7.70 34.39 3.43
N GLY A 2 -6.60 35.14 3.53
CA GLY A 2 -5.92 35.71 2.36
C GLY A 2 -5.02 34.65 1.73
N TYR A 3 -5.23 34.36 0.44
CA TYR A 3 -4.31 33.55 -0.33
C TYR A 3 -2.98 34.31 -0.47
N LYS A 4 -1.84 33.62 -0.27
CA LYS A 4 -0.52 34.17 -0.64
C LYS A 4 -0.53 34.40 -2.15
N ALA A 5 -0.08 35.57 -2.59
CA ALA A 5 -0.17 36.02 -3.98
C ALA A 5 0.61 35.15 -5.00
N ASP A 6 1.49 34.27 -4.54
CA ASP A 6 2.35 33.42 -5.39
C ASP A 6 2.10 31.92 -5.21
N CYS A 7 0.84 31.48 -5.24
CA CYS A 7 0.51 30.05 -5.22
C CYS A 7 0.07 29.57 -6.60
N ALA A 8 0.86 28.68 -7.22
CA ALA A 8 0.47 27.93 -8.40
C ALA A 8 -0.19 26.62 -7.99
N PHE A 9 -1.32 26.29 -8.60
CA PHE A 9 -2.04 25.03 -8.39
C PHE A 9 -1.89 24.14 -9.62
N VAL A 10 -1.63 22.86 -9.41
CA VAL A 10 -1.64 21.84 -10.46
C VAL A 10 -2.85 20.94 -10.21
N TYR A 11 -3.72 20.82 -11.21
CA TYR A 11 -4.89 19.95 -11.17
C TYR A 11 -4.65 18.76 -12.09
N ILE A 12 -4.85 17.56 -11.55
CA ILE A 12 -4.78 16.31 -12.31
C ILE A 12 -6.15 15.66 -12.25
N GLN A 13 -6.85 15.60 -13.39
CA GLN A 13 -8.14 14.95 -13.50
C GLN A 13 -7.94 13.46 -13.81
N THR A 14 -8.51 12.59 -12.99
CA THR A 14 -8.46 11.14 -13.15
C THR A 14 -9.86 10.53 -13.07
N GLN A 15 -9.96 9.24 -13.37
CA GLN A 15 -11.21 8.50 -13.16
C GLN A 15 -11.57 8.48 -11.67
N LEU A 16 -12.83 8.82 -11.35
CA LEU A 16 -13.36 8.71 -10.00
C LEU A 16 -13.55 7.23 -9.60
N CYS A 17 -12.99 6.87 -8.44
CA CYS A 17 -13.28 5.60 -7.76
C CYS A 17 -13.93 5.95 -6.41
N GLU A 18 -15.08 5.38 -6.11
CA GLU A 18 -15.88 5.74 -4.93
C GLU A 18 -15.24 5.29 -3.61
N PHE A 19 -14.43 4.24 -3.64
CA PHE A 19 -13.85 3.63 -2.46
C PHE A 19 -12.37 3.29 -2.66
N SER A 20 -11.65 3.15 -1.55
CA SER A 20 -10.34 2.50 -1.52
C SER A 20 -10.42 1.09 -0.95
N LEU A 21 -9.37 0.31 -1.16
CA LEU A 21 -9.23 -0.98 -0.48
C LEU A 21 -9.14 -0.83 1.05
N ALA A 22 -8.67 0.33 1.55
CA ALA A 22 -8.71 0.64 2.99
C ALA A 22 -10.13 0.67 3.54
N ASP A 23 -11.08 1.22 2.76
CA ASP A 23 -12.46 1.37 3.20
C ASP A 23 -13.14 0.00 3.30
N TRP A 24 -12.86 -0.89 2.33
CA TRP A 24 -13.30 -2.27 2.43
C TRP A 24 -12.69 -2.99 3.65
N LEU A 25 -11.38 -2.83 3.88
CA LEU A 25 -10.70 -3.48 5.00
C LEU A 25 -11.20 -3.00 6.37
N LYS A 26 -11.69 -1.75 6.49
CA LYS A 26 -12.34 -1.26 7.71
C LYS A 26 -13.66 -2.00 7.97
N LEU A 27 -14.43 -2.28 6.92
CA LEU A 27 -15.69 -3.02 7.04
C LEU A 27 -15.44 -4.50 7.33
N ASP A 28 -14.38 -5.08 6.78
CA ASP A 28 -13.95 -6.47 7.00
C ASP A 28 -13.55 -6.76 8.46
N GLN A 29 -13.02 -5.76 9.18
CA GLN A 29 -12.63 -5.91 10.59
C GLN A 29 -13.79 -6.30 11.53
N ASN A 30 -15.03 -6.04 11.13
CA ASN A 30 -16.21 -6.37 11.93
C ASN A 30 -16.85 -7.72 11.54
N GLN A 31 -16.25 -8.45 10.59
CA GLN A 31 -16.78 -9.73 10.14
C GLN A 31 -16.34 -10.90 11.01
N SER A 32 -17.22 -11.88 11.16
CA SER A 32 -16.88 -13.17 11.77
C SER A 32 -15.84 -13.93 10.92
N LYS A 33 -15.09 -14.83 11.55
CA LYS A 33 -14.11 -15.70 10.87
C LYS A 33 -14.70 -16.41 9.64
N ASN A 34 -15.92 -16.93 9.77
CA ASN A 34 -16.62 -17.64 8.70
C ASN A 34 -16.99 -16.72 7.52
N GLU A 35 -17.39 -15.47 7.79
CA GLU A 35 -17.67 -14.49 6.73
C GLU A 35 -16.40 -14.14 5.96
N ARG A 36 -15.30 -13.95 6.68
CA ARG A 36 -14.00 -13.63 6.08
C ARG A 36 -13.44 -14.78 5.26
N GLU A 37 -13.60 -16.01 5.72
CA GLU A 37 -13.23 -17.20 4.93
C GLU A 37 -14.01 -17.26 3.61
N ARG A 38 -15.29 -16.89 3.60
CA ARG A 38 -16.08 -16.77 2.37
C ARG A 38 -15.56 -15.67 1.42
N GLN A 39 -14.89 -14.64 1.94
CA GLN A 39 -14.25 -13.60 1.13
C GLN A 39 -12.87 -14.00 0.57
N ARG A 40 -12.23 -15.09 1.03
CA ARG A 40 -10.87 -15.49 0.56
C ARG A 40 -10.75 -15.62 -0.96
N PRO A 41 -11.69 -16.24 -1.69
CA PRO A 41 -11.63 -16.30 -3.16
C PRO A 41 -11.64 -14.92 -3.81
N ARG A 42 -12.38 -13.97 -3.22
CA ARG A 42 -12.47 -12.59 -3.66
C ARG A 42 -11.15 -11.85 -3.41
N MET A 43 -10.60 -11.94 -2.21
CA MET A 43 -9.30 -11.35 -1.86
C MET A 43 -8.16 -11.89 -2.72
N LYS A 44 -8.19 -13.19 -3.07
CA LYS A 44 -7.22 -13.79 -4.02
C LYS A 44 -7.32 -13.16 -5.42
N LYS A 45 -8.54 -12.90 -5.92
CA LYS A 45 -8.75 -12.20 -7.20
C LYS A 45 -8.22 -10.77 -7.14
N TRP A 46 -8.44 -10.07 -6.03
CA TRP A 46 -7.94 -8.70 -5.84
C TRP A 46 -6.42 -8.65 -5.79
N PHE A 47 -5.78 -9.54 -5.02
CA PHE A 47 -4.34 -9.61 -4.98
C PHE A 47 -3.74 -9.88 -6.37
N LYS A 48 -4.38 -10.76 -7.17
CA LYS A 48 -3.98 -10.98 -8.56
C LYS A 48 -4.07 -9.70 -9.41
N GLN A 49 -5.13 -8.90 -9.25
CA GLN A 49 -5.26 -7.61 -9.95
C GLN A 49 -4.17 -6.62 -9.54
N ILE A 50 -3.86 -6.53 -8.24
CA ILE A 50 -2.80 -5.66 -7.72
C ILE A 50 -1.44 -6.08 -8.28
N VAL A 51 -1.11 -7.37 -8.22
CA VAL A 51 0.15 -7.91 -8.79
C VAL A 51 0.23 -7.64 -10.28
N SER A 52 -0.85 -7.85 -11.04
CA SER A 52 -0.88 -7.59 -12.48
C SER A 52 -0.66 -6.10 -12.81
N ALA A 53 -1.22 -5.20 -12.00
CA ALA A 53 -0.98 -3.76 -12.17
C ALA A 53 0.47 -3.36 -11.85
N VAL A 54 1.08 -3.97 -10.82
CA VAL A 54 2.51 -3.76 -10.49
C VAL A 54 3.41 -4.31 -11.60
N GLU A 55 3.12 -5.51 -12.09
CA GLU A 55 3.83 -6.10 -13.23
C GLU A 55 3.77 -5.18 -14.46
N HIS A 56 2.61 -4.61 -14.75
CA HIS A 56 2.44 -3.67 -15.85
C HIS A 56 3.35 -2.44 -15.72
N ILE A 57 3.37 -1.76 -14.57
CA ILE A 57 4.26 -0.59 -14.39
C ILE A 57 5.74 -1.00 -14.42
N HIS A 58 6.09 -2.17 -13.86
CA HIS A 58 7.46 -2.69 -13.90
C HIS A 58 7.93 -2.99 -15.32
N SER A 59 7.05 -3.50 -16.18
CA SER A 59 7.34 -3.73 -17.61
C SER A 59 7.61 -2.43 -18.38
N ASN A 60 7.04 -1.31 -17.89
CA ASN A 60 7.28 0.04 -18.41
C ASN A 60 8.46 0.73 -17.71
N ASN A 61 9.31 -0.03 -17.00
CA ASN A 61 10.46 0.46 -16.24
C ASN A 61 10.09 1.48 -15.13
N ILE A 62 8.86 1.45 -14.64
CA ILE A 62 8.37 2.30 -13.55
C ILE A 62 8.31 1.49 -12.26
N ASN A 63 8.90 2.01 -11.19
CA ASN A 63 8.74 1.47 -9.83
C ASN A 63 7.78 2.40 -9.04
N HIS A 64 6.80 1.85 -8.33
CA HIS A 64 5.76 2.64 -7.65
C HIS A 64 6.24 3.31 -6.37
N ARG A 65 6.95 2.58 -5.50
CA ARG A 65 7.64 3.06 -4.29
C ARG A 65 6.76 3.47 -3.11
N ASP A 66 5.44 3.49 -3.30
CA ASP A 66 4.44 3.85 -2.28
C ASP A 66 3.23 2.89 -2.29
N LEU A 67 3.46 1.61 -2.57
CA LEU A 67 2.38 0.63 -2.52
C LEU A 67 1.91 0.45 -1.09
N LYS A 68 0.66 0.85 -0.82
CA LYS A 68 0.03 0.74 0.50
C LYS A 68 -1.48 0.62 0.36
N VAL A 69 -2.09 -0.24 1.17
CA VAL A 69 -3.56 -0.32 1.22
C VAL A 69 -4.14 0.81 2.06
N ARG A 70 -3.44 1.29 3.09
CA ARG A 70 -3.87 2.41 3.95
C ARG A 70 -2.71 3.02 4.73
N PHE A 71 -2.92 4.18 5.35
CA PHE A 71 -1.95 4.76 6.28
C PHE A 71 -2.54 5.23 7.60
N LEU A 72 -1.73 5.20 8.66
CA LEU A 72 -2.05 5.76 9.97
C LEU A 72 -1.33 7.09 10.14
N ARG A 73 -2.04 8.12 10.58
CA ARG A 73 -1.42 9.41 10.99
C ARG A 73 -1.11 9.48 12.48
N GLY A 74 -0.98 8.34 13.16
CA GLY A 74 -0.79 8.24 14.61
C GLY A 74 -1.94 7.50 15.30
N PRO A 75 -1.82 7.21 16.61
CA PRO A 75 -2.71 6.32 17.35
C PRO A 75 -4.16 6.81 17.45
N ASN A 76 -4.37 8.13 17.33
CA ASN A 76 -5.69 8.76 17.48
C ASN A 76 -6.24 9.32 16.16
N ASN A 77 -5.58 9.06 15.03
CA ASN A 77 -5.97 9.62 13.75
C ASN A 77 -6.71 8.60 12.88
N PRO A 78 -7.69 9.04 12.07
CA PRO A 78 -8.41 8.16 11.16
C PRO A 78 -7.45 7.41 10.23
N ILE A 79 -7.77 6.14 9.99
CA ILE A 79 -7.14 5.37 8.92
C ILE A 79 -7.49 6.06 7.59
N ASN A 80 -6.46 6.51 6.88
CA ASN A 80 -6.62 7.13 5.59
C ASN A 80 -6.44 6.11 4.45
N PRO A 81 -7.15 6.30 3.33
CA PRO A 81 -7.03 5.44 2.15
C PRO A 81 -5.60 5.45 1.61
N GLY A 82 -5.14 4.28 1.15
CA GLY A 82 -3.85 4.13 0.48
C GLY A 82 -3.94 4.31 -1.04
N ASN A 83 -2.98 3.72 -1.75
CA ASN A 83 -2.79 3.90 -3.19
C ASN A 83 -3.46 2.80 -4.02
N ILE A 84 -4.45 2.12 -3.43
CA ILE A 84 -5.21 1.04 -4.07
C ILE A 84 -6.69 1.38 -3.96
N LEU A 85 -7.25 1.79 -5.10
CA LEU A 85 -8.65 2.13 -5.27
C LEU A 85 -9.48 0.89 -5.57
N TYR A 86 -10.74 0.91 -5.14
CA TYR A 86 -11.69 -0.17 -5.26
C TYR A 86 -12.97 0.33 -5.93
N MET A 87 -13.43 -0.42 -6.93
CA MET A 87 -14.72 -0.20 -7.57
C MET A 87 -15.50 -1.51 -7.60
N SER A 88 -16.76 -1.45 -7.17
CA SER A 88 -17.71 -2.53 -7.29
C SER A 88 -18.71 -2.15 -8.37
N ASN A 89 -18.72 -2.82 -9.52
CA ASN A 89 -19.92 -2.85 -10.34
C ASN A 89 -20.64 -4.17 -10.04
N ASN A 90 -21.97 -4.22 -10.15
CA ASN A 90 -22.82 -5.34 -9.71
C ASN A 90 -22.45 -6.75 -10.24
N SER A 91 -21.42 -6.88 -11.09
CA SER A 91 -20.89 -8.14 -11.62
C SER A 91 -19.41 -8.39 -11.30
N HIS A 92 -18.57 -7.36 -11.10
CA HIS A 92 -17.13 -7.51 -10.91
C HIS A 92 -16.49 -6.42 -10.03
N ASP A 93 -15.58 -6.87 -9.15
CA ASP A 93 -14.69 -5.99 -8.41
C ASP A 93 -13.48 -5.60 -9.28
N VAL A 94 -13.17 -4.31 -9.33
CA VAL A 94 -12.02 -3.76 -10.05
C VAL A 94 -11.14 -2.98 -9.09
N LEU A 95 -9.86 -3.35 -9.03
CA LEU A 95 -8.84 -2.69 -8.22
C LEU A 95 -7.94 -1.86 -9.13
N LYS A 96 -7.61 -0.63 -8.72
CA LYS A 96 -6.75 0.28 -9.48
C LYS A 96 -5.63 0.81 -8.59
N LEU A 97 -4.40 0.76 -9.10
CA LEU A 97 -3.29 1.50 -8.49
C LEU A 97 -3.42 2.98 -8.82
N CYS A 98 -3.15 3.84 -7.85
CA CYS A 98 -3.11 5.29 -8.04
C CYS A 98 -1.88 5.90 -7.36
N ASP A 99 -1.70 7.21 -7.53
CA ASP A 99 -0.60 7.96 -6.92
C ASP A 99 0.80 7.44 -7.31
N LEU A 100 1.16 7.69 -8.57
CA LEU A 100 2.53 7.55 -9.07
C LEU A 100 3.40 8.76 -8.68
N GLY A 101 3.00 9.54 -7.67
CA GLY A 101 3.66 10.79 -7.32
C GLY A 101 5.14 10.59 -7.09
N ILE A 102 5.53 9.55 -6.34
CA ILE A 102 6.94 9.20 -6.06
C ILE A 102 7.50 8.09 -6.96
N ALA A 103 6.76 7.69 -7.99
CA ALA A 103 7.23 6.69 -8.92
C ALA A 103 8.46 7.22 -9.69
N THR A 104 9.37 6.34 -10.06
CA THR A 104 10.48 6.71 -10.95
C THR A 104 10.65 5.70 -12.06
N THR A 105 11.33 6.16 -13.11
CA THR A 105 11.94 5.32 -14.13
C THR A 105 13.30 4.78 -13.70
N ARG A 106 13.58 3.50 -13.95
CA ARG A 106 14.84 2.79 -13.60
C ARG A 106 16.15 3.47 -14.05
N HIS A 107 16.10 4.50 -14.88
CA HIS A 107 17.27 5.24 -15.38
C HIS A 107 17.68 6.44 -14.50
N TYR A 108 16.88 6.83 -13.50
CA TYR A 108 17.11 7.98 -12.62
C TYR A 108 17.53 7.55 -11.20
N ASP A 109 18.34 6.49 -11.09
CA ASP A 109 18.82 5.98 -9.79
C ASP A 109 19.85 6.89 -9.10
N ASP A 110 20.37 7.93 -9.78
CA ASP A 110 21.39 8.85 -9.24
C ASP A 110 20.85 10.21 -8.73
N ASP A 111 19.55 10.47 -8.85
CA ASP A 111 19.02 11.81 -8.57
C ASP A 111 18.63 11.99 -7.09
N LYS A 112 19.47 12.74 -6.35
CA LYS A 112 19.29 13.04 -4.92
C LYS A 112 17.97 13.77 -4.60
N SER A 113 17.30 14.31 -5.61
CA SER A 113 16.02 15.02 -5.51
C SER A 113 14.82 14.12 -5.16
N VAL A 114 14.89 12.81 -5.45
CA VAL A 114 13.80 11.86 -5.15
C VAL A 114 13.73 11.53 -3.65
N VAL A 115 14.86 11.59 -2.94
CA VAL A 115 14.98 11.19 -1.52
C VAL A 115 14.33 12.17 -0.55
N SER A 116 14.30 13.47 -0.87
CA SER A 116 13.65 14.45 0.02
C SER A 116 12.13 14.26 0.10
N ARG A 117 11.52 13.63 -0.91
CA ARG A 117 10.08 13.39 -0.98
C ARG A 117 9.62 12.19 -0.16
N THR A 118 10.48 11.18 -0.01
CA THR A 118 10.20 9.94 0.74
C THR A 118 10.56 10.03 2.22
N CYS A 119 11.60 10.79 2.59
CA CYS A 119 12.08 10.89 3.98
C CYS A 119 11.12 11.60 4.96
N SER A 120 10.14 12.37 4.47
CA SER A 120 9.28 13.19 5.34
C SER A 120 7.77 13.00 5.14
N VAL A 121 7.33 12.19 4.17
CA VAL A 121 5.90 12.14 3.76
C VAL A 121 5.34 10.71 3.62
N GLY A 122 6.19 9.67 3.64
CA GLY A 122 5.73 8.28 3.58
C GLY A 122 5.24 7.73 4.92
N THR A 123 4.37 6.72 4.87
CA THR A 123 4.12 5.85 6.03
C THR A 123 5.16 4.73 5.96
N PRO A 124 6.19 4.72 6.83
CA PRO A 124 7.32 3.80 6.71
C PRO A 124 6.92 2.32 6.79
N LEU A 125 5.68 2.02 7.15
CA LEU A 125 5.18 0.69 7.44
C LEU A 125 5.24 -0.30 6.24
N TYR A 126 4.98 0.14 5.01
CA TYR A 126 5.03 -0.75 3.82
C TYR A 126 6.40 -0.75 3.13
N MET A 127 7.35 0.03 3.65
CA MET A 127 8.66 0.24 3.04
C MET A 127 9.54 -0.99 3.24
N SER A 128 10.22 -1.42 2.18
CA SER A 128 11.26 -2.46 2.28
C SER A 128 12.46 -2.00 3.11
N PRO A 129 13.21 -2.89 3.77
CA PRO A 129 14.41 -2.53 4.54
C PRO A 129 15.41 -1.72 3.70
N GLU A 130 15.65 -2.09 2.45
CA GLU A 130 16.57 -1.39 1.56
C GLU A 130 16.10 0.02 1.21
N GLN A 131 14.80 0.24 1.06
CA GLN A 131 14.23 1.56 0.80
C GLN A 131 14.30 2.46 2.04
N ARG A 132 14.22 1.87 3.25
CA ARG A 132 14.38 2.60 4.52
C ARG A 132 15.83 2.99 4.78
N ASP A 133 16.75 2.04 4.62
CA ASP A 133 18.14 2.20 5.02
C ASP A 133 18.98 2.86 3.90
N PHE A 134 18.60 2.65 2.63
CA PHE A 134 19.29 3.16 1.45
C PHE A 134 18.30 3.70 0.41
N PRO A 135 17.74 4.91 0.60
CA PRO A 135 16.72 5.50 -0.29
C PRO A 135 17.23 5.82 -1.71
N PHE A 136 18.47 5.45 -2.05
CA PHE A 136 19.12 5.59 -3.37
C PHE A 136 19.44 4.25 -4.04
N LYS A 137 19.29 3.09 -3.37
CA LYS A 137 19.59 1.75 -3.94
C LYS A 137 18.38 0.81 -3.84
N TYR A 138 17.37 1.06 -4.66
CA TYR A 138 16.08 0.37 -4.57
C TYR A 138 15.59 0.00 -5.95
N SER A 139 15.01 -1.19 -6.05
CA SER A 139 14.66 -1.81 -7.32
C SER A 139 13.16 -2.17 -7.33
N SER A 140 12.71 -2.78 -8.42
CA SER A 140 11.40 -3.43 -8.50
C SER A 140 11.12 -4.40 -7.34
N LYS A 141 12.17 -4.90 -6.66
CA LYS A 141 12.06 -5.75 -5.46
C LYS A 141 11.44 -5.05 -4.26
N SER A 142 11.58 -3.73 -4.13
CA SER A 142 10.98 -2.98 -3.03
C SER A 142 9.45 -2.94 -3.15
N ASP A 143 8.91 -2.81 -4.37
CA ASP A 143 7.48 -2.97 -4.63
C ASP A 143 7.00 -4.41 -4.33
N VAL A 144 7.83 -5.43 -4.60
CA VAL A 144 7.51 -6.84 -4.28
C VAL A 144 7.45 -7.06 -2.76
N PHE A 145 8.32 -6.42 -1.99
CA PHE A 145 8.23 -6.45 -0.53
C PHE A 145 6.90 -5.85 -0.04
N SER A 146 6.53 -4.67 -0.56
CA SER A 146 5.25 -4.04 -0.22
C SER A 146 4.04 -4.91 -0.62
N LEU A 147 4.10 -5.61 -1.77
CA LEU A 147 3.09 -6.59 -2.16
C LEU A 147 2.93 -7.73 -1.13
N GLY A 148 4.04 -8.20 -0.54
CA GLY A 148 3.99 -9.20 0.53
C GLY A 148 3.22 -8.70 1.76
N LEU A 149 3.47 -7.46 2.18
CA LEU A 149 2.76 -6.83 3.29
C LEU A 149 1.27 -6.59 2.98
N ILE A 150 0.95 -6.23 1.73
CA ILE A 150 -0.44 -6.10 1.27
C ILE A 150 -1.17 -7.45 1.30
N LEU A 151 -0.51 -8.54 0.88
CA LEU A 151 -1.08 -9.88 0.95
C LEU A 151 -1.39 -10.26 2.40
N ILE A 152 -0.43 -10.03 3.30
CA ILE A 152 -0.56 -10.27 4.73
C ILE A 152 -1.79 -9.55 5.31
N GLU A 153 -1.97 -8.27 4.99
CA GLU A 153 -3.09 -7.48 5.49
C GLU A 153 -4.43 -7.85 4.86
N LEU A 154 -4.44 -8.31 3.61
CA LEU A 154 -5.62 -8.93 3.01
C LEU A 154 -5.94 -10.25 3.69
N TRP A 155 -4.95 -11.06 4.04
CA TRP A 155 -5.19 -12.44 4.48
C TRP A 155 -5.40 -12.59 5.98
N MET A 156 -4.92 -11.64 6.79
CA MET A 156 -5.00 -11.69 8.25
C MET A 156 -5.69 -10.44 8.80
N PRO A 157 -6.71 -10.59 9.67
CA PRO A 157 -7.30 -9.46 10.34
C PRO A 157 -6.28 -8.89 11.32
N MET A 158 -5.92 -7.63 11.15
CA MET A 158 -4.98 -6.94 12.04
C MET A 158 -5.68 -5.75 12.69
N THR A 159 -5.79 -5.80 14.02
CA THR A 159 -6.29 -4.71 14.86
C THR A 159 -5.29 -4.43 15.96
N GLY A 160 -4.40 -3.46 15.73
CA GLY A 160 -3.40 -3.05 16.73
C GLY A 160 -1.98 -3.57 16.46
N GLU A 161 -1.78 -4.86 16.15
CA GLU A 161 -0.42 -5.43 16.03
C GLU A 161 0.25 -5.19 14.66
N ARG A 162 -0.43 -4.53 13.71
CA ARG A 162 0.12 -4.35 12.35
C ARG A 162 1.50 -3.70 12.34
N VAL A 163 1.72 -2.71 13.21
CA VAL A 163 3.02 -2.03 13.33
C VAL A 163 4.12 -3.00 13.75
N GLU A 164 3.81 -3.87 14.70
CA GLU A 164 4.71 -4.89 15.21
C GLU A 164 4.98 -5.95 14.15
N ILE A 165 3.94 -6.54 13.56
CA ILE A 165 4.05 -7.58 12.53
C ILE A 165 4.90 -7.10 11.36
N PHE A 166 4.63 -5.90 10.84
CA PHE A 166 5.38 -5.38 9.70
C PHE A 166 6.80 -5.00 10.11
N GLY A 167 7.00 -4.50 11.33
CA GLY A 167 8.31 -4.24 11.90
C GLY A 167 9.21 -5.48 11.96
N HIS A 168 8.63 -6.66 12.26
CA HIS A 168 9.35 -7.94 12.18
C HIS A 168 9.87 -8.19 10.76
N TYR A 169 9.01 -8.12 9.74
CA TYR A 169 9.44 -8.31 8.36
C TYR A 169 10.47 -7.27 7.89
N GLN A 170 10.33 -6.02 8.34
CA GLN A 170 11.27 -4.94 8.02
C GLN A 170 12.63 -5.06 8.72
N SER A 171 12.73 -5.89 9.77
CA SER A 171 13.99 -6.23 10.44
C SER A 171 14.58 -7.54 9.92
N GLY A 172 13.94 -8.18 8.95
CA GLY A 172 14.35 -9.49 8.42
C GLY A 172 13.95 -10.66 9.31
N SER A 173 13.09 -10.44 10.31
CA SER A 173 12.52 -11.51 11.15
C SER A 173 11.13 -11.92 10.64
N VAL A 174 10.72 -13.15 10.98
CA VAL A 174 9.37 -13.64 10.68
C VAL A 174 8.53 -13.49 11.93
N PHE A 175 7.35 -12.88 11.78
CA PHE A 175 6.39 -12.81 12.87
C PHE A 175 5.85 -14.22 13.19
N PRO A 176 5.87 -14.67 14.45
CA PRO A 176 5.38 -16.01 14.81
C PRO A 176 3.85 -16.03 14.70
N PHE A 177 3.34 -16.69 13.66
CA PHE A 177 1.92 -17.02 13.57
C PHE A 177 1.70 -18.42 14.11
N THR A 178 0.64 -18.60 14.88
CA THR A 178 0.15 -19.93 15.19
C THR A 178 -0.45 -20.58 13.94
N ASN A 179 -0.52 -21.92 13.89
CA ASN A 179 -1.04 -22.67 12.72
C ASN A 179 -2.48 -22.30 12.31
N ASP A 180 -3.22 -21.66 13.22
CA ASP A 180 -4.58 -21.17 13.09
C ASP A 180 -4.67 -19.68 12.72
N GLY A 181 -3.54 -19.01 12.50
CA GLY A 181 -3.45 -17.61 12.08
C GLY A 181 -3.68 -16.60 13.20
N HIS A 182 -3.48 -17.01 14.45
CA HIS A 182 -3.48 -16.13 15.61
C HIS A 182 -2.05 -15.67 15.92
N ILE A 183 -1.98 -14.56 16.64
CA ILE A 183 -0.76 -13.94 17.14
C ILE A 183 -0.54 -14.51 18.54
N ASP A 184 0.65 -15.08 18.79
CA ASP A 184 1.06 -15.59 20.11
C ASP A 184 1.22 -14.47 21.15
#